data_AF-A0A1J3DK95-F1
#
_entry.id   AF-A0A1J3DK95-F1
#
_cell.length_a   1.000
_cell.length_b   1.000
_cell.length_c   1.000
_cell.angle_alpha   90.00
_cell.angle_beta   90.00
_cell.angle_gamma   90.00
#
_symmetry.space_group_name_H-M   'P 1'
#
loop_
_entity.id
_entity.type
_entity.pdbx_description
1 polymer ?
#
loop_
_entity_poly.entity_id
_entity_poly.type
_entity_poly.pdbx_seq_one_letter_code
_entity_poly.pdbx_strand_id
1 'polypeptide(L)'
;YIYMHFAEIKNLEDDEIREFNITYNGGKSWFHYFRPPKFSITTIYNPTAVSSPDGNFNFTFAMTVNSTLPPLINALEIYKVLDLPLLETDQDEVSAMMNIKTTY
;
A
#
# COMPACT_ATOMS: atom_id res chain seq x y z
N TYR A 1 2.10 0.81 7.52
CA TYR A 1 1.39 1.75 6.63
C TYR A 1 1.19 1.11 5.28
N ILE A 2 0.09 1.42 4.61
CA ILE A 2 -0.24 0.93 3.28
C ILE A 2 -0.66 2.13 2.44
N TYR A 3 -0.10 2.24 1.24
CA TYR A 3 -0.43 3.24 0.24
C TYR A 3 -0.81 2.52 -1.05
N MET A 4 -1.98 2.83 -1.59
CA MET A 4 -2.48 2.26 -2.83
C MET A 4 -2.65 3.38 -3.85
N HIS A 5 -2.04 3.23 -5.02
CA HIS A 5 -2.07 4.24 -6.07
C HIS A 5 -2.95 3.77 -7.21
N PHE A 6 -3.86 4.65 -7.64
CA PHE A 6 -4.82 4.38 -8.70
C PHE A 6 -4.87 5.54 -9.69
N ALA A 7 -5.12 5.20 -10.93
CA ALA A 7 -5.32 6.10 -12.05
C ALA A 7 -6.04 5.26 -13.12
N GLU A 8 -7.04 5.85 -13.77
CA GLU A 8 -7.66 5.24 -14.94
C GLU A 8 -6.76 5.52 -16.16
N ILE A 9 -6.07 4.48 -16.61
CA ILE A 9 -5.10 4.54 -17.71
C ILE A 9 -5.74 4.19 -19.07
N LYS A 10 -6.98 3.72 -19.09
CA LYS A 10 -7.74 3.51 -20.32
C LYS A 10 -8.59 4.74 -20.62
N ASN A 11 -8.82 5.00 -21.90
CA ASN A 11 -9.91 5.86 -22.30
C ASN A 11 -11.19 5.04 -22.18
N LEU A 12 -12.02 5.37 -21.19
CA LEU A 12 -13.34 4.75 -21.02
C LEU A 12 -14.34 5.42 -21.95
N GLU A 13 -15.17 4.62 -22.61
CA GLU A 13 -16.36 5.10 -23.32
C GLU A 13 -17.46 5.53 -22.33
N ASP A 14 -18.51 6.22 -22.80
CA ASP A 14 -19.54 6.81 -21.93
C ASP A 14 -20.31 5.77 -21.07
N ASP A 15 -20.40 4.52 -21.54
CA ASP A 15 -21.05 3.39 -20.86
C ASP A 15 -20.07 2.52 -20.05
N GLU A 16 -18.76 2.78 -20.15
CA GLU A 16 -17.74 2.08 -19.40
C GLU A 16 -17.49 2.73 -18.04
N ILE A 17 -17.79 2.00 -16.97
CA ILE A 17 -17.62 2.45 -15.60
C ILE A 17 -16.69 1.47 -14.89
N ARG A 18 -15.63 2.01 -14.29
CA ARG A 18 -14.81 1.28 -13.32
C ARG A 18 -15.06 1.84 -11.92
N GLU A 19 -15.88 1.14 -11.16
CA GLU A 19 -16.24 1.49 -9.78
C GLU A 19 -16.15 0.26 -8.87
N PHE A 20 -15.36 0.37 -7.79
CA PHE A 20 -15.14 -0.76 -6.89
C PHE A 20 -15.02 -0.34 -5.42
N ASN A 21 -15.33 -1.28 -4.53
CA ASN A 21 -15.09 -1.18 -3.10
C ASN A 21 -13.74 -1.81 -2.75
N ILE A 22 -13.06 -1.23 -1.77
CA ILE A 22 -11.81 -1.72 -1.23
C ILE A 22 -12.08 -2.14 0.21
N THR A 23 -11.79 -3.40 0.52
CA THR A 23 -11.91 -3.95 1.88
C THR A 23 -10.63 -4.68 2.27
N TYR A 24 -10.46 -4.93 3.56
CA TYR A 24 -9.32 -5.69 4.09
C TYR A 24 -9.71 -6.61 5.25
N ASN A 25 -8.88 -7.62 5.53
CA ASN A 25 -8.94 -8.49 6.71
C ASN A 25 -10.36 -8.95 7.09
N GLY A 26 -11.02 -9.65 6.16
CA GLY A 26 -12.36 -10.22 6.40
C GLY A 26 -13.51 -9.25 6.15
N GLY A 27 -13.32 -8.25 5.29
CA GLY A 27 -14.38 -7.35 4.84
C GLY A 27 -14.47 -6.02 5.58
N LYS A 28 -13.45 -5.64 6.37
CA LYS A 28 -13.37 -4.30 6.94
C LYS A 28 -13.28 -3.29 5.79
N SER A 29 -14.16 -2.30 5.81
CA SER A 29 -14.16 -1.30 4.75
C SER A 29 -12.92 -0.42 4.81
N TRP A 30 -12.35 -0.17 3.63
CA TRP A 30 -11.26 0.79 3.44
C TRP A 30 -11.73 1.97 2.59
N PHE A 31 -12.43 1.71 1.48
CA PHE A 31 -12.99 2.75 0.61
C PHE A 31 -14.21 2.21 -0.13
N HIS A 32 -15.23 3.04 -0.35
CA HIS A 32 -16.45 2.66 -1.06
C HIS A 32 -16.62 3.43 -2.37
N TYR A 33 -17.22 2.77 -3.37
CA TYR A 33 -17.58 3.37 -4.66
C TYR A 33 -16.42 4.14 -5.32
N PHE A 34 -15.21 3.59 -5.23
CA PHE A 34 -14.02 4.25 -5.73
C PHE A 34 -13.99 4.22 -7.25
N ARG A 35 -13.77 5.40 -7.86
CA ARG A 35 -13.53 5.58 -9.29
C ARG A 35 -12.17 6.24 -9.49
N PRO A 36 -11.17 5.53 -10.06
CA PRO A 36 -9.87 6.14 -10.38
C PRO A 36 -10.05 7.29 -11.38
N PRO A 37 -9.40 8.46 -11.18
CA PRO A 37 -9.49 9.53 -12.15
C PRO A 37 -8.66 9.23 -13.40
N LYS A 38 -9.13 9.70 -14.55
CA LYS A 38 -8.49 9.52 -15.85
C LYS A 38 -7.13 10.22 -15.91
N PHE A 39 -6.08 9.46 -16.22
CA PHE A 39 -4.69 9.94 -16.36
C PHE A 39 -4.17 10.77 -15.19
N SER A 40 -4.73 10.58 -14.00
CA SER A 40 -4.35 11.29 -12.78
C SER A 40 -4.25 10.30 -11.64
N ILE A 41 -3.28 10.50 -10.74
CA ILE A 41 -3.04 9.59 -9.63
C ILE A 41 -3.88 10.02 -8.43
N THR A 42 -4.58 9.06 -7.83
CA THR A 42 -5.14 9.16 -6.48
C THR A 42 -4.47 8.13 -5.59
N THR A 43 -3.97 8.57 -4.44
CA THR A 43 -3.37 7.72 -3.42
C THR A 43 -4.32 7.55 -2.26
N ILE A 44 -4.73 6.32 -1.99
CA ILE A 44 -5.49 5.95 -0.80
C ILE A 44 -4.52 5.36 0.21
N TYR A 45 -4.50 5.92 1.43
CA TYR A 45 -3.60 5.48 2.49
C TYR A 45 -4.29 5.54 3.85
N ASN A 46 -3.71 4.85 4.84
CA ASN A 46 -4.12 4.95 6.23
C ASN A 46 -3.12 5.82 7.01
N PRO A 47 -3.59 6.82 7.80
CA PRO A 47 -2.71 7.68 8.58
C PRO A 47 -2.03 6.94 9.74
N THR A 48 -2.57 5.78 10.12
CA THR A 48 -2.02 4.91 11.17
C THR A 48 -1.62 3.55 10.62
N ALA A 49 -0.63 2.90 11.24
CA ALA A 49 -0.26 1.55 10.88
C ALA A 49 -1.44 0.59 11.07
N VAL A 50 -1.77 -0.16 10.02
CA VAL A 50 -2.80 -1.19 10.07
C VAL A 50 -2.20 -2.46 10.67
N SER A 51 -2.96 -3.13 11.53
CA SER A 51 -2.58 -4.39 12.17
C SER A 51 -3.48 -5.54 11.71
N SER A 52 -2.91 -6.74 11.66
CA SER A 52 -3.67 -7.99 11.51
C SER A 52 -3.31 -8.97 12.62
N PRO A 53 -4.29 -9.61 13.30
CA PRO A 53 -4.02 -10.57 14.37
C PRO A 53 -3.17 -11.78 13.93
N ASP A 54 -3.31 -12.21 12.68
CA ASP A 54 -2.60 -13.35 12.10
C ASP A 54 -1.35 -12.95 11.30
N GLY A 55 -1.04 -11.65 11.27
CA GLY A 55 0.06 -11.09 10.47
C GLY A 55 -0.20 -11.02 8.96
N ASN A 56 -1.33 -11.54 8.47
CA ASN A 56 -1.68 -11.51 7.06
C ASN A 56 -2.54 -10.29 6.73
N PHE A 57 -2.24 -9.61 5.63
CA PHE A 57 -3.07 -8.52 5.11
C PHE A 57 -3.71 -8.94 3.81
N ASN A 58 -5.01 -9.24 3.88
CA ASN A 58 -5.80 -9.62 2.70
C ASN A 58 -6.62 -8.43 2.25
N PHE A 59 -6.30 -7.87 1.08
CA PHE A 59 -7.08 -6.81 0.45
C PHE A 59 -8.01 -7.39 -0.61
N THR A 60 -9.22 -6.86 -0.69
CA THR A 60 -10.20 -7.26 -1.69
C THR A 60 -10.73 -6.04 -2.40
N PHE A 61 -10.59 -6.06 -3.72
CA PHE A 61 -11.16 -5.08 -4.64
C PHE A 61 -12.40 -5.71 -5.26
N ALA A 62 -13.57 -5.24 -4.86
CA ALA A 62 -14.84 -5.81 -5.28
C ALA A 62 -15.56 -4.83 -6.20
N MET A 63 -15.82 -5.27 -7.44
CA MET A 63 -16.64 -4.56 -8.40
C MET A 63 -18.02 -4.24 -7.82
N THR A 64 -18.50 -3.01 -8.01
CA THR A 64 -19.87 -2.63 -7.62
C THR A 64 -20.89 -3.04 -8.69
N VAL A 65 -22.17 -2.98 -8.34
CA VAL A 65 -23.29 -3.23 -9.29
C VAL A 65 -23.34 -2.24 -10.44
N ASN A 66 -22.75 -1.05 -10.28
CA ASN A 66 -22.74 0.01 -11.29
C ASN A 66 -21.52 -0.07 -12.23
N SER A 67 -20.55 -0.93 -11.91
CA SER A 67 -19.34 -1.06 -12.71
C SER A 67 -19.60 -1.97 -13.90
N THR A 68 -18.96 -1.69 -15.02
CA THR A 68 -18.90 -2.58 -16.19
C THR A 68 -17.51 -3.15 -16.40
N LEU A 69 -16.50 -2.55 -15.76
CA LEU A 69 -15.11 -2.99 -15.81
C LEU A 69 -14.64 -3.58 -14.47
N PRO A 70 -13.70 -4.55 -14.50
CA PRO A 70 -13.09 -5.06 -13.28
C PRO A 70 -12.25 -3.98 -12.57
N PRO A 71 -12.02 -4.13 -11.26
CA PRO A 71 -11.14 -3.24 -10.51
C PRO A 71 -9.71 -3.24 -11.03
N LEU A 72 -8.95 -2.19 -10.71
CA LEU A 72 -7.52 -2.06 -11.02
C LEU A 72 -6.76 -1.57 -9.81
N ILE A 73 -5.45 -1.83 -9.79
CA ILE A 73 -4.47 -1.14 -8.93
C ILE A 73 -3.23 -0.88 -9.77
N ASN A 74 -2.62 0.30 -9.63
CA ASN A 74 -1.41 0.65 -10.37
C ASN A 74 -0.14 0.41 -9.56
N ALA A 75 -0.15 0.74 -8.27
CA ALA A 75 0.96 0.47 -7.36
C ALA A 75 0.46 0.27 -5.93
N LEU A 76 1.26 -0.47 -5.15
CA LEU A 76 1.02 -0.79 -3.75
C LEU A 76 2.34 -0.65 -2.99
N GLU A 77 2.35 0.21 -1.98
CA GLU A 77 3.48 0.37 -1.06
C GLU A 77 3.08 -0.12 0.32
N ILE A 78 3.92 -0.97 0.93
CA ILE A 78 3.69 -1.54 2.25
C ILE A 78 4.92 -1.25 3.10
N TYR A 79 4.71 -0.49 4.18
CA TYR A 79 5.73 -0.14 5.14
C TYR A 79 5.43 -0.77 6.49
N LYS A 80 6.41 -1.46 7.07
CA LYS A 80 6.33 -1.98 8.43
C LYS A 80 7.10 -1.05 9.35
N VAL A 81 6.49 -0.67 10.47
CA VAL A 81 7.22 0.00 11.56
C VAL A 81 8.08 -1.06 12.23
N LEU A 82 9.39 -0.83 12.26
CA LEU A 82 10.34 -1.70 12.92
C LEU A 82 10.75 -1.02 14.23
N ASP A 83 10.30 -1.57 15.36
CA ASP A 83 10.84 -1.20 16.65
C ASP A 83 12.19 -1.90 16.82
N LEU A 84 13.27 -1.15 16.57
CA LEU A 84 14.63 -1.61 16.81
C LEU A 84 14.97 -1.34 18.30
N PRO A 85 15.22 -2.37 19.11
CA PRO A 85 15.56 -2.19 20.53
C PRO A 85 16.97 -1.62 20.74
N LEU A 86 17.83 -1.64 19.71
CA LEU A 86 19.13 -0.99 19.71
C LEU A 86 19.04 0.36 18.99
N LEU A 87 19.66 1.39 19.58
CA LEU A 87 20.02 2.60 18.83
C LEU A 87 20.71 2.20 17.53
N GLU A 88 20.38 2.87 16.44
CA GLU A 88 21.16 2.74 15.20
C GLU A 88 22.64 2.95 15.56
N THR A 89 23.48 1.96 15.25
CA THR A 89 24.92 2.09 15.48
C THR A 89 25.43 3.11 14.48
N ASP A 90 26.09 4.15 14.98
CA ASP A 90 26.66 5.19 14.13
C ASP A 90 27.61 4.54 13.10
N GLN A 91 27.55 4.99 11.84
CA GLN A 91 28.38 4.40 10.77
C GLN A 91 29.88 4.54 11.07
N ASP A 92 30.28 5.55 11.83
CA ASP A 92 31.67 5.75 12.24
C ASP A 92 32.07 4.70 13.29
N GLU A 93 31.17 4.32 14.20
CA GLU A 93 31.41 3.24 15.17
C GLU A 93 31.55 1.86 14.50
N VAL A 94 30.69 1.58 13.50
CA VAL A 94 30.79 0.35 12.70
C VAL A 94 32.11 0.30 11.93
N SER A 95 32.51 1.43 11.32
CA SER A 95 33.76 1.54 10.56
C SER A 95 34.99 1.38 11.47
N ALA A 96 34.97 1.97 12.66
CA ALA A 96 36.03 1.82 13.64
C ALA A 96 36.20 0.36 14.10
N MET A 97 35.09 -0.31 14.41
CA MET A 97 35.12 -1.72 14.83
C MET A 97 35.64 -2.65 13.71
N MET A 98 35.23 -2.41 12.46
CA MET A 98 35.76 -3.18 11.32
C MET A 98 37.26 -2.95 11.11
N ASN A 99 37.75 -1.70 11.20
CA ASN A 99 39.18 -1.42 11.09
C ASN A 99 40.03 -2.13 12.17
N ILE A 100 39.54 -2.20 13.41
CA ILE A 100 40.23 -2.92 14.48
C ILE A 100 40.32 -4.42 14.15
N LYS A 101 39.22 -5.02 13.66
CA LYS A 101 39.16 -6.43 13.25
C LYS A 101 40.03 -6.75 12.03
N THR A 102 40.26 -5.81 11.11
CA THR A 102 41.19 -6.05 9.99
C THR A 102 42.65 -5.94 10.39
N THR A 103 42.95 -5.21 11.47
CA THR A 103 44.31 -4.94 11.92
C THR A 103 44.87 -6.07 12.82
N TYR A 104 43.99 -6.82 13.49
CA TYR A 104 44.32 -7.91 14.41
C TYR A 104 43.63 -9.22 14.01
#